data_AF-A0A3D4HJ61-F1
#
_entry.id   AF-A0A3D4HJ61-F1
#
_cell.length_a   1.000
_cell.length_b   1.000
_cell.length_c   1.000
_cell.angle_alpha   90.00
_cell.angle_beta   90.00
_cell.angle_gamma   90.00
#
_symmetry.space_group_name_H-M   'P 1'
#
loop_
_entity.id
_entity.type
_entity.pdbx_description
1 polymer ?
#
loop_
_entity_poly.entity_id
_entity_poly.type
_entity_poly.pdbx_seq_one_letter_code
_entity_poly.pdbx_strand_id
1 'polypeptide(L)'
;KGHYDFLKQHKDSLEGTGKWGEVSAPAESLEEAAGIVLGKGTGTAVEPPLGETSSDFSVLRMAMAIETDFRNFYGNAARTMNDPEGRKILEMLSEWEGDHQEYINEQYGVLHREFMNEMGFEPF
;
A
#
# COMPACT_ATOMS: atom_id res chain seq x y z
N LYS A 1 -8.51 -1.27 6.79
CA LYS A 1 -9.37 -2.42 6.37
C LYS A 1 -10.22 -2.03 5.14
N GLY A 2 -9.95 -0.88 4.52
CA GLY A 2 -10.93 -0.18 3.70
C GLY A 2 -10.76 -0.39 2.21
N HIS A 3 -9.57 -0.71 1.68
CA HIS A 3 -9.47 -1.16 0.27
C HIS A 3 -10.40 -2.35 -0.01
N TYR A 4 -10.32 -3.38 0.83
CA TYR A 4 -11.15 -4.58 0.69
C TYR A 4 -12.65 -4.28 0.86
N ASP A 5 -13.02 -3.52 1.90
CA ASP A 5 -14.42 -3.20 2.16
C ASP A 5 -15.01 -2.31 1.06
N PHE A 6 -14.23 -1.36 0.52
CA PHE A 6 -14.58 -0.52 -0.61
C PHE A 6 -14.79 -1.31 -1.91
N LEU A 7 -13.82 -2.16 -2.26
CA LEU A 7 -13.93 -3.03 -3.44
C LEU A 7 -15.11 -4.00 -3.32
N LYS A 8 -15.37 -4.53 -2.13
CA LYS A 8 -16.51 -5.39 -1.86
C LYS A 8 -17.84 -4.66 -2.09
N GLN A 9 -17.96 -3.41 -1.62
CA GLN A 9 -19.17 -2.62 -1.83
C GLN A 9 -19.44 -2.36 -3.32
N HIS A 10 -18.40 -2.06 -4.10
CA HIS A 10 -18.55 -1.89 -5.55
C HIS A 10 -18.89 -3.19 -6.27
N LYS A 11 -18.30 -4.32 -5.85
CA LYS A 11 -18.67 -5.64 -6.36
C LYS A 11 -20.15 -5.93 -6.12
N ASP A 12 -20.64 -5.74 -4.89
CA ASP A 12 -22.04 -5.99 -4.53
C ASP A 12 -23.00 -5.08 -5.34
N SER A 13 -22.59 -3.83 -5.59
CA SER A 13 -23.34 -2.89 -6.43
C SER A 13 -23.41 -3.32 -7.90
N LEU A 14 -22.31 -3.82 -8.46
CA LEU A 14 -22.26 -4.34 -9.82
C LEU A 14 -23.12 -5.60 -9.97
N GLU A 15 -23.08 -6.52 -9.00
CA GLU A 15 -23.91 -7.73 -9.00
C GLU A 15 -25.41 -7.41 -8.90
N GLY A 16 -25.80 -6.39 -8.13
CA GLY A 16 -27.20 -6.01 -7.95
C GLY A 16 -27.77 -5.13 -9.06
N THR A 17 -27.00 -4.14 -9.54
CA THR A 17 -27.51 -3.06 -10.41
C THR A 17 -26.91 -3.05 -11.81
N GLY A 18 -25.82 -3.81 -12.05
CA GLY A 18 -25.05 -3.77 -13.28
C GLY A 18 -24.29 -2.45 -13.50
N LYS A 19 -24.22 -1.60 -12.47
CA LYS A 19 -23.54 -0.30 -12.50
C LYS A 19 -22.59 -0.17 -11.32
N TRP A 20 -21.56 0.65 -11.50
CA TRP A 20 -20.72 1.09 -10.40
C TRP A 20 -21.54 1.97 -9.45
N GLY A 21 -21.50 1.67 -8.16
CA GLY A 21 -22.18 2.48 -7.14
C GLY A 21 -21.53 3.85 -6.98
N GLU A 22 -22.33 4.87 -6.68
CA GLU A 22 -21.84 6.18 -6.20
C GLU A 22 -21.36 6.03 -4.75
N VAL A 23 -20.18 5.45 -4.57
CA VAL A 23 -19.56 5.25 -3.26
C VAL A 23 -18.40 6.23 -3.15
N SER A 24 -18.44 7.07 -2.12
CA SER A 24 -17.27 7.88 -1.72
C SER A 24 -16.17 6.94 -1.27
N ALA A 25 -14.94 7.20 -1.70
CA ALA A 25 -13.76 6.59 -1.11
C ALA A 25 -13.89 6.67 0.43
N PRO A 26 -13.70 5.57 1.17
CA PRO A 26 -13.67 5.66 2.63
C PRO A 26 -12.59 6.67 3.02
N ALA A 27 -12.90 7.49 4.02
CA ALA A 27 -11.91 8.33 4.67
C ALA A 27 -10.99 7.44 5.52
N GLU A 28 -10.25 6.53 4.90
CA GLU A 28 -9.14 5.87 5.59
C GLU A 28 -8.05 6.92 5.77
N SER A 29 -7.67 7.18 7.02
CA SER A 29 -6.49 7.98 7.31
C SER A 29 -5.25 7.11 7.06
N LEU A 30 -4.19 7.72 6.53
CA LEU A 30 -2.86 7.07 6.43
C LEU A 30 -2.42 6.46 7.78
N GLU A 31 -2.90 6.99 8.91
CA GLU A 31 -2.64 6.47 10.26
C GLU A 31 -3.18 5.05 10.50
N GLU A 32 -4.31 4.66 9.91
CA GLU A 32 -4.90 3.33 10.13
C GLU A 32 -4.15 2.23 9.37
N ALA A 33 -3.66 2.54 8.16
CA ALA A 33 -2.78 1.66 7.38
C ALA A 33 -1.38 1.59 8.00
N ALA A 34 -0.87 2.72 8.50
CA ALA A 34 0.41 2.80 9.21
C ALA A 34 0.45 1.87 10.43
N GLY A 35 -0.66 1.70 11.16
CA GLY A 35 -0.72 0.78 12.31
C GLY A 35 -0.41 -0.69 11.97
N ILE A 36 -0.64 -1.11 10.72
CA ILE A 36 -0.37 -2.48 10.26
C ILE A 36 1.11 -2.64 9.89
N VAL A 37 1.73 -1.61 9.32
CA VAL A 37 3.15 -1.62 8.90
C VAL A 37 4.09 -1.33 10.08
N LEU A 38 3.70 -0.41 10.96
CA LEU A 38 4.47 0.01 12.13
C LEU A 38 4.21 -0.83 13.38
N GLY A 39 3.13 -1.61 13.39
CA GLY A 39 2.88 -2.56 14.45
C GLY A 39 4.02 -3.56 14.48
N LYS A 40 4.98 -3.37 15.40
CA LYS A 40 6.00 -4.38 15.75
C LYS A 40 5.29 -5.60 16.32
N GLY A 41 4.68 -6.41 15.46
CA GLY A 41 4.30 -7.77 15.77
C GLY A 41 5.59 -8.56 15.99
N THR A 42 5.63 -9.41 17.01
CA THR A 42 6.67 -10.42 17.10
C THR A 42 6.52 -11.33 15.87
N GLY A 43 7.37 -11.11 14.87
CA GLY A 43 7.36 -11.85 13.61
C GLY A 43 7.48 -13.35 13.87
N THR A 44 6.83 -14.15 13.02
CA THR A 44 7.11 -15.58 12.98
C THR A 44 8.51 -15.78 12.40
N ALA A 45 9.32 -16.62 13.03
CA ALA A 45 10.67 -16.92 12.53
C ALA A 45 10.57 -17.51 11.11
N VAL A 46 11.25 -16.87 10.16
CA VAL A 46 11.43 -17.40 8.80
C VAL A 46 12.74 -18.19 8.74
N GLU A 47 12.78 -19.29 7.97
CA GLU A 47 14.02 -20.01 7.70
C GLU A 47 14.53 -19.72 6.29
N PRO A 48 15.79 -19.26 6.13
CA PRO A 48 16.77 -18.97 7.18
C PRO A 48 16.44 -17.67 7.95
N PRO A 49 16.93 -17.53 9.20
CA PRO A 49 16.72 -16.32 9.99
C PRO A 49 17.32 -15.12 9.26
N LEU A 50 16.46 -14.17 8.92
CA LEU A 50 16.87 -12.85 8.45
C LEU A 50 17.32 -12.06 9.68
N GLY A 51 18.49 -11.41 9.62
CA GLY A 51 18.90 -10.50 10.70
C GLY A 51 17.90 -9.33 10.80
N GLU A 52 17.55 -8.90 12.01
CA GLU A 52 16.46 -7.93 12.29
C GLU A 52 16.41 -6.72 11.35
N THR A 53 17.55 -6.10 11.03
CA THR A 53 17.59 -4.94 10.11
C THR A 53 17.49 -5.34 8.64
N SER A 54 18.10 -6.47 8.25
CA SER A 54 17.98 -7.01 6.89
C SER A 54 16.55 -7.48 6.57
N SER A 55 15.81 -7.95 7.58
CA SER A 55 14.39 -8.28 7.44
C SER A 55 13.57 -7.03 7.22
N ASP A 56 13.75 -5.97 7.99
CA ASP A 56 12.90 -4.78 7.89
C ASP A 56 13.07 -4.06 6.54
N PHE A 57 14.31 -3.91 6.05
CA PHE A 57 14.54 -3.41 4.69
C PHE A 57 13.93 -4.33 3.61
N SER A 58 13.96 -5.65 3.82
CA SER A 58 13.38 -6.59 2.85
C SER A 58 11.85 -6.51 2.83
N VAL A 59 11.22 -6.33 3.98
CA VAL A 59 9.76 -6.18 4.11
C VAL A 59 9.30 -4.88 3.46
N LEU A 60 9.98 -3.75 3.74
CA LEU A 60 9.63 -2.47 3.12
C LEU A 60 9.84 -2.49 1.61
N ARG A 61 10.89 -3.15 1.10
CA ARG A 61 11.08 -3.34 -0.35
C ARG A 61 10.00 -4.22 -0.97
N MET A 62 9.57 -5.27 -0.27
CA MET A 62 8.48 -6.12 -0.74
C MET A 62 7.17 -5.35 -0.80
N ALA A 63 6.85 -4.58 0.26
CA ALA A 63 5.68 -3.72 0.28
C ALA A 63 5.71 -2.70 -0.88
N MET A 64 6.85 -2.02 -1.10
CA MET A 64 7.02 -1.11 -2.23
C MET A 64 6.76 -1.77 -3.59
N ALA A 65 7.22 -3.01 -3.78
CA ALA A 65 6.97 -3.76 -5.02
C ALA A 65 5.49 -4.09 -5.19
N ILE A 66 4.81 -4.51 -4.12
CA ILE A 66 3.37 -4.79 -4.12
C ILE A 66 2.57 -3.54 -4.49
N GLU A 67 2.85 -2.39 -3.87
CA GLU A 67 2.14 -1.15 -4.19
C GLU A 67 2.42 -0.67 -5.62
N THR A 68 3.65 -0.86 -6.11
CA THR A 68 3.99 -0.57 -7.50
C THR A 68 3.17 -1.42 -8.47
N ASP A 69 3.04 -2.71 -8.19
CA ASP A 69 2.26 -3.63 -9.02
C ASP A 69 0.77 -3.27 -9.01
N PHE A 70 0.19 -2.95 -7.85
CA PHE A 70 -1.22 -2.55 -7.76
C PHE A 70 -1.49 -1.18 -8.41
N ARG A 71 -0.62 -0.19 -8.20
CA ARG A 71 -0.70 1.11 -8.89
C ARG A 71 -0.75 0.93 -10.40
N ASN A 72 0.18 0.14 -10.93
CA ASN A 72 0.23 -0.15 -12.36
C ASN A 72 -1.00 -0.93 -12.82
N PHE A 73 -1.44 -1.93 -12.06
CA PHE A 73 -2.62 -2.72 -12.37
C PHE A 73 -3.87 -1.84 -12.52
N TYR A 74 -4.18 -1.01 -11.51
CA TYR A 74 -5.34 -0.13 -11.53
C TYR A 74 -5.23 0.94 -12.63
N GLY A 75 -4.06 1.58 -12.77
CA GLY A 75 -3.83 2.56 -13.82
C GLY A 75 -3.94 1.97 -15.24
N ASN A 76 -3.52 0.73 -15.44
CA ASN A 76 -3.68 0.02 -16.71
C ASN A 76 -5.15 -0.33 -16.97
N ALA A 77 -5.85 -0.84 -15.95
CA ALA A 77 -7.26 -1.19 -16.04
C ALA A 77 -8.12 0.04 -16.39
N ALA A 78 -7.87 1.18 -15.74
CA ALA A 78 -8.55 2.44 -16.00
C ALA A 78 -8.50 2.86 -17.48
N ARG A 79 -7.33 2.71 -18.12
CA ARG A 79 -7.14 3.07 -19.54
C ARG A 79 -8.00 2.24 -20.50
N THR A 80 -8.38 1.02 -20.10
CA THR A 80 -9.23 0.13 -20.91
C THR A 80 -10.69 0.13 -20.47
N MET A 81 -11.04 0.87 -19.41
CA MET A 81 -12.38 0.90 -18.86
C MET A 81 -13.29 1.83 -19.67
N ASN A 82 -14.39 1.28 -20.19
CA ASN A 82 -15.38 2.04 -20.96
C ASN A 82 -16.35 2.82 -20.08
N ASP A 83 -16.69 2.27 -18.91
CA ASP A 83 -17.57 2.92 -17.95
C ASP A 83 -16.83 4.08 -17.26
N PRO A 84 -17.32 5.33 -17.35
CA PRO A 84 -16.64 6.49 -16.79
C PRO A 84 -16.55 6.44 -15.25
N GLU A 85 -17.54 5.87 -14.57
CA GLU A 85 -17.50 5.73 -13.10
C GLU A 85 -16.51 4.64 -12.70
N GLY A 86 -16.53 3.51 -13.41
CA GLY A 86 -15.54 2.45 -13.20
C GLY A 86 -14.11 2.93 -13.45
N ARG A 87 -13.90 3.80 -14.45
CA ARG A 87 -12.60 4.40 -14.73
C ARG A 87 -12.12 5.26 -13.58
N LYS A 88 -13.00 6.15 -13.08
CA LYS A 88 -12.69 7.05 -11.98
C LYS A 88 -12.31 6.29 -10.71
N ILE A 89 -13.00 5.20 -10.41
CA ILE A 89 -12.69 4.33 -9.26
C ILE A 89 -11.29 3.71 -9.42
N LEU A 90 -10.95 3.21 -10.60
CA LEU A 90 -9.64 2.62 -10.86
C LEU A 90 -8.51 3.66 -10.84
N GLU A 91 -8.75 4.87 -11.34
CA GLU A 91 -7.80 5.98 -11.23
C GLU A 91 -7.54 6.35 -9.76
N MET A 92 -8.61 6.46 -8.96
CA MET A 92 -8.51 6.73 -7.53
C MET A 92 -7.73 5.64 -6.78
N LEU A 93 -8.00 4.35 -7.05
CA LEU A 93 -7.23 3.25 -6.46
C LEU A 93 -5.75 3.32 -6.85
N SER A 94 -5.45 3.68 -8.10
CA SER A 94 -4.07 3.89 -8.54
C SER A 94 -3.38 5.06 -7.83
N GLU A 95 -4.12 6.11 -7.45
CA GLU A 95 -3.58 7.23 -6.69
C GLU A 95 -3.29 6.82 -5.23
N TRP A 96 -4.20 6.07 -4.60
CA TRP A 96 -4.02 5.54 -3.25
C TRP A 96 -2.76 4.68 -3.09
N GLU A 97 -2.51 3.76 -4.03
CA GLU A 97 -1.26 2.98 -3.95
C GLU A 97 -0.03 3.88 -4.14
N GLY A 98 -0.16 5.03 -4.81
CA GLY A 98 0.87 6.06 -4.88
C GLY A 98 1.17 6.71 -3.52
N ASP A 99 0.13 7.05 -2.76
CA ASP A 99 0.26 7.61 -1.41
C ASP A 99 0.89 6.57 -0.46
N HIS A 100 0.53 5.29 -0.60
CA HIS A 100 1.16 4.19 0.13
C HIS A 100 2.65 4.06 -0.19
N GLN A 101 3.04 4.14 -1.47
CA GLN A 101 4.45 4.13 -1.87
C GLN A 101 5.23 5.27 -1.22
N GLU A 102 4.69 6.49 -1.20
CA GLU A 102 5.35 7.64 -0.58
C GLU A 102 5.61 7.38 0.91
N TYR A 103 4.59 6.90 1.62
CA TYR A 103 4.71 6.55 3.03
C TYR A 103 5.78 5.46 3.28
N ILE A 104 5.77 4.36 2.49
CA ILE A 104 6.77 3.29 2.62
C ILE A 104 8.19 3.82 2.34
N ASN A 105 8.34 4.73 1.38
CA ASN A 105 9.63 5.35 1.06
C ASN A 105 10.14 6.22 2.22
N GLU A 106 9.26 6.96 2.89
CA GLU A 106 9.61 7.70 4.10
C GLU A 106 10.11 6.77 5.21
N GLN A 107 9.41 5.66 5.46
CA GLN A 107 9.81 4.68 6.47
C GLN A 107 11.14 4.01 6.13
N TYR A 108 11.36 3.68 4.84
CA TYR A 108 12.65 3.18 4.36
C TYR A 108 13.77 4.18 4.64
N GLY A 109 13.52 5.47 4.40
CA GLY A 109 14.46 6.55 4.69
C GLY A 109 14.79 6.69 6.18
N VAL A 110 13.79 6.56 7.06
CA VAL A 110 13.98 6.53 8.52
C VAL A 110 14.88 5.36 8.92
N LEU A 111 14.52 4.13 8.53
CA LEU A 111 15.28 2.92 8.84
C LEU A 111 16.72 3.00 8.29
N HIS A 112 16.90 3.59 7.11
CA HIS A 112 18.22 3.82 6.53
C HIS A 112 19.09 4.75 7.36
N ARG A 113 18.52 5.87 7.85
CA ARG A 113 19.25 6.79 8.73
C ARG A 113 19.60 6.15 10.06
N GLU A 114 18.67 5.43 10.68
CA GLU A 114 18.90 4.70 11.93
C GLU A 114 20.04 3.69 11.78
N PHE A 115 20.01 2.89 10.70
CA PHE A 115 21.09 1.95 10.39
C PHE A 115 22.45 2.63 10.20
N MET A 116 22.49 3.77 9.47
CA MET A 116 23.74 4.50 9.27
C MET A 116 24.29 5.11 10.56
N ASN A 117 23.41 5.59 11.45
CA ASN A 117 23.78 6.09 12.76
C ASN A 117 24.34 4.98 13.65
N GLU A 118 23.67 3.83 13.74
CA GLU A 118 24.12 2.66 14.51
C GLU A 118 25.49 2.13 14.06
N MET A 119 25.72 2.13 12.74
CA MET A 119 26.98 1.65 12.16
C MET A 119 28.10 2.72 12.19
N GLY A 120 27.83 3.93 12.68
CA GLY A 120 28.81 5.00 12.83
C GLY A 120 29.21 5.68 11.52
N PHE A 121 28.34 5.67 10.51
CA PHE A 121 28.57 6.26 9.19
C PHE A 121 27.89 7.61 8.96
N GLU A 122 27.24 8.21 9.96
CA GLU A 122 26.59 9.53 9.77
C GLU A 122 27.61 10.67 9.58
N PRO A 123 27.45 11.51 8.53
CA PRO A 123 28.17 12.76 8.43
C PRO A 123 27.61 13.78 9.44
N PHE A 124 28.52 14.44 10.15
CA PHE A 124 28.28 15.47 11.17
C PHE A 124 27.59 16.74 10.63
#